data_AF-A0A1V8TQ76-F1
#
_entry.id   AF-A0A1V8TQ76-F1
#
_cell.length_a   1.000
_cell.length_b   1.000
_cell.length_c   1.000
_cell.angle_alpha   90.00
_cell.angle_beta   90.00
_cell.angle_gamma   90.00
#
_symmetry.space_group_name_H-M   'P 1'
#
loop_
_entity.id
_entity.type
_entity.pdbx_description
1 polymer ?
#
loop_
_entity_poly.entity_id
_entity_poly.type
_entity_poly.pdbx_seq_one_letter_code
_entity_poly.pdbx_strand_id
1 'polypeptide(L)'
;MASGAAKSWASITSQNLPRQDANTSAKQTPIPAYPTIAEVSAPPRIKRSPSPSHVPRTQSKDENVYILTLATDVRHHKAMTALRNQYFPTKLNKLAAHLTLFHALPGSLLESNIIPHIETVAAQTKQFDVHAAKPFRMKHGFAISVPKAEGGAAAQAVHAELQQKWADDGFLSEQDRGGCRVHYTIMNKVDEEADVAKAFEEVSDEWKGDWGTVEGLSLWRYERGWWKLQRKFEFAKKADGHNAT
;
A
#
# COMPACT_ATOMS: atom_id res chain seq x y z
N MET A 1 -18.41 25.03 -31.56
CA MET A 1 -17.33 24.13 -31.98
C MET A 1 -16.83 23.40 -30.75
N ALA A 2 -16.71 22.07 -30.88
CA ALA A 2 -16.09 21.08 -29.98
C ALA A 2 -16.45 21.11 -28.48
N SER A 3 -17.58 20.47 -28.17
CA SER A 3 -17.89 19.87 -26.86
C SER A 3 -17.34 18.43 -26.84
N GLY A 4 -16.29 18.18 -26.06
CA GLY A 4 -15.70 16.85 -25.88
C GLY A 4 -16.27 16.17 -24.64
N ALA A 5 -17.18 15.22 -24.86
CA ALA A 5 -17.85 14.48 -23.80
C ALA A 5 -16.86 13.57 -23.03
N ALA A 6 -16.79 13.78 -21.71
CA ALA A 6 -16.15 12.88 -20.76
C ALA A 6 -16.90 11.54 -20.72
N LYS A 7 -16.18 10.43 -20.90
CA LYS A 7 -16.76 9.09 -20.82
C LYS A 7 -16.89 8.68 -19.36
N SER A 8 -18.15 8.55 -18.96
CA SER A 8 -18.63 8.07 -17.66
C SER A 8 -18.16 6.64 -17.35
N TRP A 9 -17.66 6.45 -16.13
CA TRP A 9 -17.28 5.16 -15.55
C TRP A 9 -18.52 4.53 -14.90
N ALA A 10 -19.27 3.72 -15.65
CA ALA A 10 -20.35 2.90 -15.10
C ALA A 10 -20.58 1.63 -15.94
N SER A 11 -20.74 0.52 -15.22
CA SER A 11 -21.46 -0.71 -15.61
C SER A 11 -20.66 -1.85 -16.27
N ILE A 12 -20.24 -2.79 -15.40
CA ILE A 12 -20.10 -4.21 -15.71
C ILE A 12 -21.36 -4.91 -15.15
N THR A 13 -22.17 -5.55 -16.00
CA THR A 13 -22.71 -6.91 -15.76
C THR A 13 -23.55 -7.45 -16.93
N SER A 14 -23.18 -8.67 -17.34
CA SER A 14 -24.04 -9.83 -17.69
C SER A 14 -24.86 -9.91 -18.99
N GLN A 15 -24.75 -11.14 -19.55
CA GLN A 15 -25.70 -11.90 -20.38
C GLN A 15 -25.76 -11.66 -21.90
N ASN A 16 -25.25 -12.63 -22.68
CA ASN A 16 -26.09 -13.49 -23.53
C ASN A 16 -25.29 -14.60 -24.24
N LEU A 17 -25.75 -15.85 -24.10
CA LEU A 17 -25.58 -16.91 -25.10
C LEU A 17 -26.84 -16.93 -25.98
N PRO A 18 -26.74 -17.31 -27.27
CA PRO A 18 -27.42 -18.55 -27.66
C PRO A 18 -26.65 -19.42 -28.67
N ARG A 19 -27.26 -20.58 -28.93
CA ARG A 19 -26.78 -21.84 -29.51
C ARG A 19 -26.48 -21.82 -31.02
N GLN A 20 -25.79 -22.90 -31.40
CA GLN A 20 -25.32 -23.39 -32.71
C GLN A 20 -26.41 -23.48 -33.80
N ASP A 21 -26.01 -23.35 -35.07
CA ASP A 21 -25.96 -24.49 -36.01
C ASP A 21 -25.35 -24.15 -37.40
N ALA A 22 -24.84 -25.23 -38.02
CA ALA A 22 -24.62 -25.46 -39.46
C ALA A 22 -23.36 -24.90 -40.19
N ASN A 23 -22.31 -25.74 -40.18
CA ASN A 23 -21.74 -26.42 -41.35
C ASN A 23 -21.44 -25.60 -42.64
N THR A 24 -20.16 -25.36 -42.94
CA THR A 24 -19.66 -25.46 -44.33
C THR A 24 -18.16 -25.80 -44.36
N SER A 25 -17.83 -26.86 -45.08
CA SER A 25 -16.48 -27.31 -45.40
C SER A 25 -15.61 -26.22 -46.04
N ALA A 26 -14.42 -25.97 -45.47
CA ALA A 26 -13.32 -25.32 -46.16
C ALA A 26 -11.99 -26.00 -45.79
N LYS A 27 -11.23 -26.33 -46.84
CA LYS A 27 -9.98 -27.11 -46.83
C LYS A 27 -8.91 -26.53 -45.89
N GLN A 28 -8.27 -27.40 -45.11
CA GLN A 28 -7.07 -27.08 -44.33
C GLN A 28 -5.85 -26.91 -45.27
N THR A 29 -5.24 -25.73 -45.25
CA THR A 29 -3.88 -25.50 -45.74
C THR A 29 -2.87 -25.74 -44.62
N PRO A 30 -1.68 -26.34 -44.88
CA PRO A 30 -0.68 -26.61 -43.84
C PRO A 30 -0.01 -25.30 -43.38
N ILE A 31 0.12 -25.13 -42.08
CA ILE A 31 0.85 -24.04 -41.43
C ILE A 31 2.36 -24.38 -41.51
N PRO A 32 3.26 -23.46 -41.91
CA PRO A 32 4.69 -23.71 -41.88
C PRO A 32 5.18 -23.79 -40.42
N ALA A 33 5.97 -24.82 -40.12
CA ALA A 33 6.57 -25.04 -38.80
C ALA A 33 7.61 -23.95 -38.49
N TYR A 34 7.38 -23.18 -37.42
CA TYR A 34 8.41 -22.31 -36.86
C TYR A 34 9.40 -23.14 -36.02
N PRO A 35 10.70 -22.84 -36.07
CA PRO A 35 11.67 -23.52 -35.22
C PRO A 35 11.43 -23.17 -33.74
N THR A 36 11.34 -24.21 -32.91
CA THR A 36 11.30 -24.11 -31.45
C THR A 36 12.51 -23.33 -30.94
N ILE A 37 12.28 -22.13 -30.42
CA ILE A 37 13.28 -21.42 -29.62
C ILE A 37 13.43 -22.21 -28.32
N ALA A 38 14.63 -22.75 -28.08
CA ALA A 38 14.99 -23.39 -26.83
C ALA A 38 14.71 -22.44 -25.66
N GLU A 39 14.10 -22.96 -24.59
CA GLU A 39 13.90 -22.26 -23.32
C GLU A 39 15.25 -21.70 -22.83
N VAL A 40 15.45 -20.39 -22.98
CA VAL A 40 16.44 -19.68 -22.19
C VAL A 40 15.85 -19.57 -20.80
N SER A 41 16.25 -20.51 -19.94
CA SER A 41 15.90 -20.53 -18.52
C SER A 41 16.12 -19.16 -17.90
N ALA A 42 15.07 -18.57 -17.34
CA ALA A 42 15.17 -17.33 -16.59
C ALA A 42 16.17 -17.55 -15.43
N PRO A 43 17.09 -16.61 -15.17
CA PRO A 43 18.09 -16.79 -14.12
C PRO A 43 17.40 -17.04 -12.77
N PRO A 44 17.99 -17.89 -11.90
CA PRO A 44 17.39 -18.23 -10.62
C PRO A 44 17.16 -16.96 -9.82
N ARG A 45 15.92 -16.76 -9.38
CA ARG A 45 15.50 -15.61 -8.57
C ARG A 45 16.28 -15.65 -7.26
N ILE A 46 17.33 -14.84 -7.15
CA ILE A 46 18.15 -14.72 -5.95
C ILE A 46 17.22 -14.36 -4.78
N LYS A 47 17.08 -15.26 -3.81
CA LYS A 47 16.41 -14.97 -2.54
C LYS A 47 17.24 -13.91 -1.81
N ARG A 48 16.91 -12.64 -2.01
CA ARG A 48 17.48 -11.57 -1.19
C ARG A 48 16.99 -11.76 0.23
N SER A 49 17.90 -12.06 1.16
CA SER A 49 17.63 -11.95 2.59
C SER A 49 17.13 -10.53 2.88
N PRO A 50 16.17 -10.34 3.81
CA PRO A 50 15.76 -9.00 4.23
C PRO A 50 17.00 -8.17 4.59
N SER A 51 17.01 -6.90 4.19
CA SER A 51 18.07 -5.98 4.62
C SER A 51 18.15 -6.01 6.15
N PRO A 52 19.35 -6.00 6.77
CA PRO A 52 19.48 -5.87 8.23
C PRO A 52 18.69 -4.67 8.79
N SER A 53 18.48 -3.63 7.98
CA SER A 53 17.67 -2.47 8.34
C SER A 53 16.17 -2.75 8.53
N HIS A 54 15.66 -3.85 7.98
CA HIS A 54 14.24 -4.29 8.06
C HIS A 54 14.03 -5.43 9.07
N VAL A 55 15.06 -5.87 9.78
CA VAL A 55 14.93 -6.93 10.79
C VAL A 55 14.86 -6.25 12.17
N PRO A 56 13.81 -6.51 12.98
CA PRO A 56 13.78 -6.01 14.34
C PRO A 56 14.92 -6.62 15.15
N ARG A 57 15.39 -5.92 16.18
CA ARG A 57 16.45 -6.41 17.06
C ARG A 57 15.82 -7.29 18.14
N THR A 58 15.62 -8.56 17.83
CA THR A 58 14.94 -9.53 18.70
C THR A 58 15.93 -10.51 19.31
N GLN A 59 15.49 -11.24 20.32
CA GLN A 59 16.27 -12.35 20.90
C GLN A 59 16.21 -13.64 20.05
N SER A 60 15.27 -13.75 19.10
CA SER A 60 15.03 -14.95 18.29
C SER A 60 14.94 -14.66 16.79
N LYS A 61 15.72 -15.40 15.99
CA LYS A 61 15.79 -15.24 14.52
C LYS A 61 14.57 -15.77 13.76
N ASP A 62 13.77 -16.65 14.36
CA ASP A 62 12.63 -17.33 13.71
C ASP A 62 11.27 -16.70 14.07
N GLU A 63 11.29 -15.46 14.52
CA GLU A 63 10.13 -14.75 14.99
C GLU A 63 9.24 -14.21 13.85
N ASN A 64 7.92 -14.27 14.06
CA ASN A 64 6.96 -13.55 13.22
C ASN A 64 7.21 -12.04 13.27
N VAL A 65 7.18 -11.39 12.11
CA VAL A 65 7.35 -9.95 11.98
C VAL A 65 5.99 -9.29 11.72
N TYR A 66 5.77 -8.14 12.35
CA TYR A 66 4.53 -7.39 12.23
C TYR A 66 4.77 -5.99 11.66
N ILE A 67 3.78 -5.48 10.94
CA ILE A 67 3.75 -4.15 10.35
C ILE A 67 2.65 -3.36 11.05
N LEU A 68 2.89 -2.08 11.33
CA LEU A 68 1.87 -1.16 11.82
C LEU A 68 1.61 -0.07 10.78
N THR A 69 0.35 0.12 10.43
CA THR A 69 -0.09 1.16 9.49
C THR A 69 -1.14 2.05 10.12
N LEU A 70 -1.30 3.26 9.59
CA LEU A 70 -2.54 4.02 9.80
C LEU A 70 -3.71 3.30 9.13
N ALA A 71 -4.88 3.39 9.74
CA ALA A 71 -6.16 2.97 9.17
C ALA A 71 -6.94 4.22 8.75
N THR A 72 -7.28 4.31 7.47
CA THR A 72 -8.10 5.41 6.92
C THR A 72 -9.51 4.95 6.65
N ASP A 73 -10.43 5.91 6.54
CA ASP A 73 -11.80 5.66 6.14
C ASP A 73 -11.89 4.86 4.83
N VAL A 74 -13.01 4.14 4.68
CA VAL A 74 -13.21 3.18 3.59
C VAL A 74 -13.19 3.85 2.21
N ARG A 75 -13.69 5.08 2.08
CA ARG A 75 -13.77 5.79 0.80
C ARG A 75 -12.35 6.16 0.32
N HIS A 76 -11.58 6.81 1.20
CA HIS A 76 -10.20 7.19 0.91
C HIS A 76 -9.32 5.96 0.63
N HIS A 77 -9.44 4.92 1.47
CA HIS A 77 -8.67 3.69 1.30
C HIS A 77 -8.95 3.00 -0.05
N LYS A 78 -10.23 2.98 -0.48
CA LYS A 78 -10.61 2.44 -1.80
C LYS A 78 -10.02 3.26 -2.94
N ALA A 79 -10.04 4.59 -2.86
CA ALA A 79 -9.47 5.46 -3.87
C ALA A 79 -7.95 5.23 -4.03
N MET A 80 -7.21 5.21 -2.92
CA MET A 80 -5.76 4.93 -2.95
C MET A 80 -5.45 3.54 -3.47
N THR A 81 -6.26 2.55 -3.09
CA THR A 81 -6.08 1.17 -3.53
C THR A 81 -6.38 1.00 -5.02
N ALA A 82 -7.38 1.70 -5.55
CA ALA A 82 -7.64 1.71 -6.99
C ALA A 82 -6.46 2.29 -7.77
N LEU A 83 -5.92 3.44 -7.34
CA LEU A 83 -4.75 4.05 -7.96
C LEU A 83 -3.54 3.11 -7.92
N ARG A 84 -3.27 2.48 -6.78
CA ARG A 84 -2.20 1.49 -6.65
C ARG A 84 -2.44 0.27 -7.55
N ASN A 85 -3.66 -0.24 -7.65
CA ASN A 85 -3.96 -1.41 -8.48
C ASN A 85 -3.77 -1.13 -9.98
N GLN A 86 -4.00 0.11 -10.40
CA GLN A 86 -3.81 0.55 -11.78
C GLN A 86 -2.32 0.61 -12.17
N TYR A 87 -1.45 1.11 -11.27
CA TYR A 87 -0.06 1.43 -11.61
C TYR A 87 0.99 0.48 -11.00
N PHE A 88 0.69 -0.22 -9.91
CA PHE A 88 1.64 -1.17 -9.34
C PHE A 88 1.71 -2.43 -10.21
N PRO A 89 2.91 -2.96 -10.55
CA PRO A 89 3.02 -4.15 -11.39
C PRO A 89 2.16 -5.31 -10.88
N THR A 90 1.18 -5.76 -11.67
CA THR A 90 0.14 -6.71 -11.23
C THR A 90 0.70 -8.01 -10.66
N LYS A 91 1.80 -8.53 -11.24
CA LYS A 91 2.47 -9.76 -10.78
C LYS A 91 3.18 -9.59 -9.42
N LEU A 92 3.41 -8.36 -8.97
CA LEU A 92 4.08 -8.02 -7.72
C LEU A 92 3.14 -7.40 -6.68
N ASN A 93 1.98 -6.89 -7.10
CA ASN A 93 1.05 -6.21 -6.22
C ASN A 93 0.28 -7.22 -5.36
N LYS A 94 0.66 -7.32 -4.09
CA LYS A 94 0.03 -8.22 -3.10
C LYS A 94 -0.81 -7.48 -2.05
N LEU A 95 -0.77 -6.15 -2.06
CA LEU A 95 -1.26 -5.33 -0.95
C LEU A 95 -2.13 -4.20 -1.47
N ALA A 96 -3.16 -3.86 -0.70
CA ALA A 96 -3.88 -2.60 -0.82
C ALA A 96 -2.95 -1.41 -0.50
N ALA A 97 -3.37 -0.19 -0.86
CA ALA A 97 -2.62 1.01 -0.54
C ALA A 97 -2.62 1.27 0.97
N HIS A 98 -1.49 1.71 1.51
CA HIS A 98 -1.29 1.80 2.95
C HIS A 98 -0.33 2.95 3.31
N LEU A 99 -0.44 3.42 4.56
CA LEU A 99 0.49 4.36 5.19
C LEU A 99 1.21 3.64 6.32
N THR A 100 2.44 3.19 6.05
CA THR A 100 3.24 2.43 7.01
C THR A 100 3.86 3.36 8.06
N LEU A 101 3.72 3.00 9.34
CA LEU A 101 4.44 3.61 10.44
C LEU A 101 5.67 2.77 10.80
N PHE A 102 5.50 1.46 10.98
CA PHE A 102 6.56 0.51 11.34
C PHE A 102 6.56 -0.68 10.40
N HIS A 103 7.74 -1.10 9.98
CA HIS A 103 7.95 -2.13 8.96
C HIS A 103 8.24 -3.50 9.55
N ALA A 104 8.82 -3.53 10.75
CA ALA A 104 9.26 -4.75 11.36
C ALA A 104 9.22 -4.69 12.89
N LEU A 105 8.10 -5.12 13.46
CA LEU A 105 7.88 -5.29 14.89
C LEU A 105 8.01 -6.78 15.30
N PRO A 106 8.63 -7.08 16.46
CA PRO A 106 8.84 -8.44 16.94
C PRO A 106 7.58 -9.10 17.49
N GLY A 107 7.32 -10.35 17.10
CA GLY A 107 6.21 -11.14 17.62
C GLY A 107 6.29 -11.50 19.11
N SER A 108 7.48 -11.63 19.68
CA SER A 108 7.72 -12.08 21.06
C SER A 108 7.29 -11.03 22.07
N LEU A 109 7.37 -9.76 21.67
CA LEU A 109 6.99 -8.62 22.48
C LEU A 109 5.58 -8.13 22.18
N LEU A 110 4.84 -8.85 21.32
CA LEU A 110 3.59 -8.36 20.78
C LEU A 110 2.54 -8.17 21.87
N GLU A 111 2.26 -9.22 22.64
CA GLU A 111 1.25 -9.20 23.70
C GLU A 111 1.74 -8.51 24.98
N SER A 112 3.04 -8.58 25.29
CA SER A 112 3.59 -8.04 26.54
C SER A 112 3.89 -6.54 26.50
N ASN A 113 4.30 -6.00 25.35
CA ASN A 113 4.79 -4.62 25.24
C ASN A 113 4.09 -3.83 24.14
N ILE A 114 3.96 -4.40 22.93
CA ILE A 114 3.59 -3.64 21.73
C ILE A 114 2.09 -3.35 21.69
N ILE A 115 1.24 -4.38 21.79
CA ILE A 115 -0.22 -4.24 21.71
C ILE A 115 -0.75 -3.33 22.84
N PRO A 116 -0.40 -3.53 24.13
CA PRO A 116 -0.87 -2.65 25.20
C PRO A 116 -0.45 -1.19 24.99
N HIS A 117 0.74 -0.96 24.43
CA HIS A 117 1.20 0.39 24.13
C HIS A 117 0.42 1.01 22.95
N ILE A 118 0.17 0.23 21.89
CA ILE A 118 -0.67 0.68 20.77
C ILE A 118 -2.08 1.03 21.26
N GLU A 119 -2.68 0.21 22.14
CA GLU A 119 -4.01 0.47 22.72
C GLU A 119 -4.02 1.79 23.51
N THR A 120 -2.99 2.03 24.31
CA THR A 120 -2.84 3.27 25.09
C THR A 120 -2.76 4.50 24.17
N VAL A 121 -1.87 4.46 23.17
CA VAL A 121 -1.71 5.57 22.21
C VAL A 121 -2.98 5.78 21.39
N ALA A 122 -3.63 4.71 20.95
CA ALA A 122 -4.86 4.80 20.16
C ALA A 122 -6.00 5.45 20.96
N ALA A 123 -6.18 5.07 22.23
CA ALA A 123 -7.20 5.64 23.11
C ALA A 123 -7.00 7.14 23.38
N GLN A 124 -5.75 7.62 23.35
CA GLN A 124 -5.39 9.03 23.57
C GLN A 124 -5.36 9.85 22.28
N THR A 125 -5.34 9.18 21.12
CA THR A 125 -5.28 9.85 19.82
C THR A 125 -6.69 10.11 19.31
N LYS A 126 -6.94 11.35 18.88
CA LYS A 126 -8.18 11.69 18.15
C LYS A 126 -8.02 11.39 16.66
N GLN A 127 -9.11 10.99 16.02
CA GLN A 127 -9.17 10.93 14.55
C GLN A 127 -8.78 12.27 13.93
N PHE A 128 -8.05 12.22 12.82
CA PHE A 128 -7.55 13.40 12.13
C PHE A 128 -7.64 13.25 10.61
N ASP A 129 -7.69 14.38 9.92
CA ASP A 129 -7.79 14.40 8.46
C ASP A 129 -6.43 14.13 7.81
N VAL A 130 -6.43 13.46 6.66
CA VAL A 130 -5.23 13.16 5.87
C VAL A 130 -5.46 13.52 4.42
N HIS A 131 -4.47 14.13 3.78
CA HIS A 131 -4.53 14.47 2.36
C HIS A 131 -3.47 13.71 1.57
N ALA A 132 -3.92 12.87 0.63
CA ALA A 132 -3.06 12.28 -0.37
C ALA A 132 -2.81 13.30 -1.50
N ALA A 133 -1.85 14.21 -1.30
CA ALA A 133 -1.73 15.45 -2.07
C ALA A 133 -1.14 15.30 -3.48
N LYS A 134 0.19 15.19 -3.61
CA LYS A 134 0.89 15.21 -4.90
C LYS A 134 1.71 13.94 -5.12
N PRO A 135 1.83 13.47 -6.38
CA PRO A 135 2.79 12.43 -6.69
C PRO A 135 4.23 12.95 -6.56
N PHE A 136 5.15 12.07 -6.17
CA PHE A 136 6.59 12.34 -6.18
C PHE A 136 7.38 11.09 -6.59
N ARG A 137 8.56 11.32 -7.19
CA ARG A 137 9.44 10.26 -7.71
C ARG A 137 10.10 9.46 -6.58
N MET A 138 10.24 8.16 -6.82
CA MET A 138 11.10 7.24 -6.06
C MET A 138 12.10 6.59 -7.03
N LYS A 139 13.11 5.89 -6.50
CA LYS A 139 14.17 5.29 -7.34
C LYS A 139 13.66 4.28 -8.39
N HIS A 140 12.65 3.48 -8.04
CA HIS A 140 12.10 2.41 -8.90
C HIS A 140 10.57 2.51 -9.00
N GLY A 141 10.03 3.74 -8.98
CA GLY A 141 8.62 3.96 -8.74
C GLY A 141 8.22 5.39 -8.45
N PHE A 142 7.00 5.57 -7.95
CA PHE A 142 6.50 6.83 -7.42
C PHE A 142 5.42 6.59 -6.35
N ALA A 143 5.14 7.64 -5.58
CA ALA A 143 4.19 7.61 -4.48
C ALA A 143 3.38 8.90 -4.41
N ILE A 144 2.23 8.88 -3.71
CA ILE A 144 1.48 10.08 -3.33
C ILE A 144 1.91 10.53 -1.94
N SER A 145 2.25 11.80 -1.81
CA SER A 145 2.68 12.43 -0.56
C SER A 145 1.53 12.64 0.42
N VAL A 146 1.83 12.58 1.70
CA VAL A 146 1.00 13.16 2.76
C VAL A 146 1.74 14.37 3.36
N PRO A 147 1.37 15.61 3.03
CA PRO A 147 2.07 16.79 3.52
C PRO A 147 1.95 16.97 5.04
N LYS A 148 2.97 17.59 5.64
CA LYS A 148 3.01 17.80 7.10
C LYS A 148 1.78 18.54 7.64
N ALA A 149 1.35 19.59 6.95
CA ALA A 149 0.20 20.41 7.34
C ALA A 149 -1.16 19.70 7.13
N GLU A 150 -1.18 18.57 6.42
CA GLU A 150 -2.41 17.92 5.93
C GLU A 150 -2.43 16.44 6.37
N GLY A 151 -2.26 16.23 7.67
CA GLY A 151 -2.26 14.91 8.32
C GLY A 151 -0.88 14.31 8.56
N GLY A 152 0.16 14.75 7.83
CA GLY A 152 1.51 14.22 7.98
C GLY A 152 2.13 14.47 9.36
N ALA A 153 1.90 15.65 9.96
CA ALA A 153 2.36 15.95 11.31
C ALA A 153 1.68 15.07 12.37
N ALA A 154 0.37 14.84 12.23
CA ALA A 154 -0.38 13.99 13.15
C ALA A 154 0.08 12.52 13.05
N ALA A 155 0.28 12.02 11.83
CA ALA A 155 0.89 10.70 11.59
C ALA A 155 2.28 10.59 12.24
N GLN A 156 3.11 11.62 12.08
CA GLN A 156 4.44 11.65 12.68
C GLN A 156 4.39 11.68 14.21
N ALA A 157 3.42 12.38 14.81
CA ALA A 157 3.23 12.41 16.26
C ALA A 157 2.86 11.03 16.82
N VAL A 158 1.91 10.32 16.19
CA VAL A 158 1.56 8.93 16.57
C VAL A 158 2.77 8.01 16.47
N HIS A 159 3.54 8.11 15.39
CA HIS A 159 4.76 7.33 15.25
C HIS A 159 5.79 7.66 16.33
N ALA A 160 6.04 8.95 16.61
CA ALA A 160 7.04 9.37 17.60
C ALA A 160 6.71 8.85 19.01
N GLU A 161 5.43 8.92 19.41
CA GLU A 161 4.95 8.42 20.70
C GLU A 161 5.26 6.92 20.86
N LEU A 162 4.92 6.11 19.84
CA LEU A 162 5.21 4.68 19.84
C LEU A 162 6.72 4.40 19.78
N GLN A 163 7.43 5.13 18.91
CA GLN A 163 8.85 4.92 18.63
C GLN A 163 9.71 5.19 19.84
N GLN A 164 9.43 6.25 20.62
CA GLN A 164 10.26 6.63 21.76
C GLN A 164 10.40 5.46 22.74
N LYS A 165 9.27 4.93 23.22
CA LYS A 165 9.26 3.78 24.13
C LYS A 165 9.93 2.55 23.52
N TRP A 166 9.65 2.25 22.25
CA TRP A 166 10.17 1.03 21.62
C TRP A 166 11.66 1.11 21.28
N ALA A 167 12.18 2.32 21.06
CA ALA A 167 13.60 2.59 20.93
C ALA A 167 14.34 2.37 22.27
N ASP A 168 13.75 2.85 23.38
CA ASP A 168 14.26 2.66 24.74
C ASP A 168 14.25 1.17 25.13
N ASP A 169 13.18 0.45 24.79
CA ASP A 169 13.08 -1.00 24.97
C ASP A 169 14.04 -1.78 24.02
N GLY A 170 14.70 -1.11 23.08
CA GLY A 170 15.86 -1.62 22.34
C GLY A 170 15.58 -2.49 21.11
N PHE A 171 14.32 -2.77 20.77
CA PHE A 171 13.98 -3.81 19.78
C PHE A 171 13.71 -3.31 18.35
N LEU A 172 13.69 -1.99 18.12
CA LEU A 172 13.44 -1.45 16.79
C LEU A 172 14.57 -1.75 15.80
N SER A 173 14.17 -2.04 14.56
CA SER A 173 15.05 -2.13 13.39
C SER A 173 15.72 -0.77 13.11
N GLU A 174 16.78 -0.72 12.29
CA GLU A 174 17.40 0.56 11.92
C GLU A 174 16.43 1.46 11.15
N GLN A 175 15.61 0.88 10.26
CA GLN A 175 14.60 1.62 9.50
C GLN A 175 13.54 2.21 10.42
N ASP A 176 13.05 1.43 11.37
CA ASP A 176 11.97 1.85 12.28
C ASP A 176 12.45 2.78 13.41
N ARG A 177 13.77 2.96 13.57
CA ARG A 177 14.37 4.03 14.40
C ARG A 177 14.46 5.37 13.66
N GLY A 178 14.27 5.37 12.34
CA GLY A 178 14.29 6.59 11.52
C GLY A 178 13.04 7.45 11.70
N GLY A 179 13.04 8.63 11.07
CA GLY A 179 11.86 9.49 11.04
C GLY A 179 10.72 8.92 10.18
N CYS A 180 9.48 9.24 10.54
CA CYS A 180 8.30 8.81 9.80
C CYS A 180 7.80 9.88 8.82
N ARG A 181 7.85 9.57 7.52
CA ARG A 181 7.23 10.35 6.45
C ARG A 181 6.32 9.44 5.64
N VAL A 182 5.07 9.35 6.08
CA VAL A 182 4.09 8.47 5.45
C VAL A 182 3.76 8.92 4.03
N HIS A 183 3.52 7.95 3.17
CA HIS A 183 3.17 8.15 1.76
C HIS A 183 2.46 6.90 1.24
N TYR A 184 1.64 7.05 0.20
CA TYR A 184 1.05 5.92 -0.50
C TYR A 184 1.97 5.51 -1.64
N THR A 185 2.64 4.37 -1.53
CA THR A 185 3.38 3.81 -2.68
C THR A 185 2.39 3.37 -3.76
N ILE A 186 2.48 3.97 -4.95
CA ILE A 186 1.61 3.67 -6.09
C ILE A 186 2.29 2.75 -7.09
N MET A 187 3.57 2.99 -7.37
CA MET A 187 4.39 2.12 -8.21
C MET A 187 5.73 1.93 -7.52
N ASN A 188 6.26 0.69 -7.50
CA ASN A 188 7.61 0.39 -7.04
C ASN A 188 8.10 -0.92 -7.69
N LYS A 189 9.42 -1.16 -7.63
CA LYS A 189 10.08 -2.36 -8.18
C LYS A 189 9.94 -2.48 -9.71
N VAL A 190 9.96 -1.34 -10.38
CA VAL A 190 10.05 -1.25 -11.84
C VAL A 190 11.47 -0.81 -12.18
N ASP A 191 12.14 -1.59 -13.03
CA ASP A 191 13.53 -1.34 -13.43
C ASP A 191 13.60 -0.41 -14.65
N GLU A 192 12.61 -0.45 -15.54
CA GLU A 192 12.50 0.38 -16.73
C GLU A 192 12.05 1.81 -16.40
N GLU A 193 13.00 2.75 -16.35
CA GLU A 193 12.72 4.14 -15.96
C GLU A 193 11.70 4.83 -16.87
N ALA A 194 11.68 4.50 -18.17
CA ALA A 194 10.72 5.06 -19.12
C ALA A 194 9.26 4.74 -18.76
N ASP A 195 8.99 3.52 -18.28
CA ASP A 195 7.66 3.10 -17.84
C ASP A 195 7.24 3.87 -16.58
N VAL A 196 8.18 4.05 -15.64
CA VAL A 196 7.92 4.82 -14.43
C VAL A 196 7.68 6.30 -14.76
N ALA A 197 8.44 6.87 -15.69
CA ALA A 197 8.32 8.28 -16.08
C ALA A 197 6.95 8.55 -16.73
N LYS A 198 6.55 7.71 -17.69
CA LYS A 198 5.23 7.81 -18.35
C LYS A 198 4.08 7.73 -17.34
N ALA A 199 4.09 6.70 -16.48
CA ALA A 199 3.03 6.54 -15.48
C ALA A 199 3.00 7.68 -14.47
N PHE A 200 4.17 8.22 -14.10
CA PHE A 200 4.25 9.38 -13.21
C PHE A 200 3.69 10.65 -13.85
N GLU A 201 3.93 10.89 -15.13
CA GLU A 201 3.38 12.03 -15.88
C GLU A 201 1.85 11.94 -15.95
N GLU A 202 1.31 10.78 -16.36
CA GLU A 202 -0.14 10.54 -16.39
C GLU A 202 -0.80 10.83 -15.02
N VAL A 203 -0.23 10.31 -13.93
CA VAL A 203 -0.76 10.56 -12.58
C VAL A 203 -0.59 12.03 -12.17
N SER A 204 0.51 12.68 -12.56
CA SER A 204 0.75 14.09 -12.22
C SER A 204 -0.27 15.04 -12.86
N ASP A 205 -0.73 14.71 -14.07
CA ASP A 205 -1.71 15.52 -14.79
C ASP A 205 -3.14 15.32 -14.24
N GLU A 206 -3.49 14.07 -13.92
CA GLU A 206 -4.86 13.70 -13.55
C GLU A 206 -5.13 13.81 -12.04
N TRP A 207 -4.15 13.52 -11.18
CA TRP A 207 -4.35 13.45 -9.73
C TRP A 207 -4.61 14.83 -9.11
N LYS A 208 -5.78 15.01 -8.50
CA LYS A 208 -6.18 16.29 -7.86
C LYS A 208 -6.12 16.28 -6.34
N GLY A 209 -5.57 15.23 -5.75
CA GLY A 209 -5.61 15.03 -4.31
C GLY A 209 -6.86 14.30 -3.85
N ASP A 210 -6.79 13.66 -2.69
CA ASP A 210 -7.96 13.05 -2.04
C ASP A 210 -7.84 13.13 -0.52
N TRP A 211 -8.91 13.59 0.13
CA TRP A 211 -8.99 13.80 1.58
C TRP A 211 -9.68 12.64 2.28
N GLY A 212 -9.05 12.06 3.29
CA GLY A 212 -9.64 11.05 4.15
C GLY A 212 -9.55 11.40 5.62
N THR A 213 -10.08 10.51 6.45
CA THR A 213 -9.92 10.52 7.89
C THR A 213 -9.10 9.33 8.30
N VAL A 214 -8.08 9.54 9.13
CA VAL A 214 -7.38 8.48 9.85
C VAL A 214 -8.22 8.12 11.06
N GLU A 215 -8.76 6.91 11.04
CA GLU A 215 -9.68 6.37 12.05
C GLU A 215 -8.96 5.58 13.15
N GLY A 216 -7.69 5.22 12.93
CA GLY A 216 -6.95 4.38 13.87
C GLY A 216 -5.67 3.79 13.30
N LEU A 217 -5.30 2.64 13.84
CA LEU A 217 -4.14 1.83 13.46
C LEU A 217 -4.56 0.42 13.05
N SER A 218 -3.77 -0.20 12.17
CA SER A 218 -3.91 -1.61 11.80
C SER A 218 -2.57 -2.32 11.95
N LEU A 219 -2.59 -3.41 12.71
CA LEU A 219 -1.46 -4.30 12.91
C LEU A 219 -1.60 -5.53 12.01
N TRP A 220 -0.52 -5.86 11.31
CA TRP A 220 -0.50 -6.90 10.29
C TRP A 220 0.63 -7.87 10.56
N ARG A 221 0.39 -9.17 10.36
CA ARG A 221 1.45 -10.17 10.33
C ARG A 221 2.01 -10.28 8.91
N TYR A 222 3.33 -10.21 8.79
CA TYR A 222 4.03 -10.42 7.52
C TYR A 222 4.11 -11.90 7.17
N GLU A 223 3.62 -12.28 6.00
CA GLU A 223 3.62 -13.65 5.50
C GLU A 223 4.10 -13.70 4.03
N ARG A 224 5.42 -13.80 3.83
CA ARG A 224 6.03 -13.96 2.49
C ARG A 224 5.55 -12.92 1.46
N GLY A 225 5.41 -11.67 1.91
CA GLY A 225 4.96 -10.53 1.10
C GLY A 225 3.45 -10.26 1.15
N TRP A 226 2.67 -11.13 1.80
CA TRP A 226 1.28 -10.86 2.15
C TRP A 226 1.20 -10.30 3.56
N TRP A 227 0.20 -9.45 3.82
CA TRP A 227 -0.07 -8.90 5.14
C TRP A 227 -1.42 -9.45 5.61
N LYS A 228 -1.39 -10.23 6.68
CA LYS A 228 -2.60 -10.76 7.31
C LYS A 228 -2.99 -9.83 8.46
N LEU A 229 -4.17 -9.22 8.39
CA LEU A 229 -4.67 -8.37 9.46
C LEU A 229 -4.73 -9.15 10.77
N GLN A 230 -4.21 -8.56 11.84
CA GLN A 230 -4.20 -9.15 13.17
C GLN A 230 -5.15 -8.42 14.10
N ARG A 231 -5.01 -7.09 14.19
CA ARG A 231 -5.84 -6.26 15.06
C ARG A 231 -5.97 -4.85 14.49
N LYS A 232 -7.11 -4.23 14.75
CA LYS A 232 -7.34 -2.80 14.52
C LYS A 232 -7.48 -2.10 15.87
N PHE A 233 -7.02 -0.86 15.93
CA PHE A 233 -7.10 -0.01 17.11
C PHE A 233 -7.72 1.31 16.70
N GLU A 234 -8.91 1.59 17.21
CA GLU A 234 -9.65 2.80 16.85
C GLU A 234 -9.15 3.99 17.65
N PHE A 235 -9.06 5.14 16.99
CA PHE A 235 -8.83 6.42 17.63
C PHE A 235 -10.14 6.98 18.18
N ALA A 236 -10.04 7.82 19.21
CA ALA A 236 -11.18 8.57 19.72
C ALA A 236 -11.80 9.42 18.61
N LYS A 237 -13.13 9.39 18.47
CA LYS A 237 -13.84 10.18 17.47
C LYS A 237 -13.48 11.66 17.61
N LYS A 238 -13.35 12.33 16.47
CA LYS A 238 -13.29 13.80 16.43
C LYS A 238 -14.61 14.30 17.02
N ALA A 239 -14.54 15.19 18.02
CA ALA A 239 -15.76 15.80 18.54
C ALA A 239 -16.40 16.60 17.40
N ASP A 240 -17.66 16.33 17.09
CA ASP A 240 -18.41 17.15 16.15
C ASP A 240 -18.40 18.57 16.68
N GLY A 241 -17.84 19.49 15.92
CA GLY A 241 -17.91 20.92 16.21
C GLY A 241 -19.35 21.41 16.04
N HIS A 242 -20.26 21.00 16.92
CA HIS A 242 -21.50 21.72 17.15
C HIS A 242 -21.12 22.99 17.89
N ASN A 243 -20.85 24.03 17.09
CA ASN A 243 -20.80 25.38 17.60
C ASN A 243 -22.23 25.74 18.03
N ALA A 244 -22.51 25.62 19.31
CA ALA A 244 -23.61 26.32 19.93
C ALA A 244 -23.21 27.80 19.98
N THR A 245 -23.79 28.60 19.09
CA THR A 245 -24.28 29.97 19.36
C THR A 245 -25.06 30.48 18.16
#